data_AF-A0A5Q4Z6Z0-F1
#
_entry.id   AF-A0A5Q4Z6Z0-F1
#
_cell.length_a   1.000
_cell.length_b   1.000
_cell.length_c   1.000
_cell.angle_alpha   90.00
_cell.angle_beta   90.00
_cell.angle_gamma   90.00
#
_symmetry.space_group_name_H-M   'P 1'
#
loop_
_entity.id
_entity.type
_entity.pdbx_description
1 polymer ?
#
loop_
_entity_poly.entity_id
_entity_poly.type
_entity_poly.pdbx_seq_one_letter_code
_entity_poly.pdbx_strand_id
1 'polypeptide(L)'
;MTVMKIHFPEERPEYCARDLVIAFPAEVDGERVQCAITAEALEDHFGAASLREEDLIAAFDSNRHPIERAARQLLHEIGGKPVLMHSGYFRFCE
;
A
#
# COMPACT_ATOMS: atom_id res chain seq x y z
N MET A 1 14.00 -2.26 23.73
CA MET A 1 13.11 -1.65 22.72
C MET A 1 12.72 -2.74 21.76
N THR A 2 11.48 -3.22 21.83
CA THR A 2 11.02 -4.30 20.94
C THR A 2 10.84 -3.69 19.56
N VAL A 3 11.52 -4.22 18.54
CA VAL A 3 11.29 -3.83 17.15
C VAL A 3 9.95 -4.42 16.70
N MET A 4 9.07 -3.57 16.20
CA MET A 4 7.78 -3.96 15.63
C MET A 4 8.02 -4.87 14.42
N LYS A 5 7.43 -6.07 14.41
CA LYS A 5 7.63 -7.05 13.34
C LYS A 5 6.54 -6.86 12.29
N ILE A 6 6.95 -6.44 11.09
CA ILE A 6 6.04 -6.19 9.96
C ILE A 6 6.35 -7.13 8.81
N HIS A 7 5.38 -7.97 8.47
CA HIS A 7 5.38 -8.87 7.31
C HIS A 7 4.22 -8.48 6.38
N PHE A 8 4.41 -8.64 5.07
CA PHE A 8 3.35 -8.46 4.08
C PHE A 8 3.11 -9.79 3.40
N PRO A 9 2.00 -10.50 3.69
CA PRO A 9 1.73 -11.77 3.05
C PRO A 9 1.50 -11.58 1.56
N GLU A 10 1.96 -12.52 0.72
CA GLU A 10 1.84 -12.52 -0.75
C GLU A 10 0.41 -12.80 -1.24
N GLU A 11 -0.55 -12.08 -0.66
CA GLU A 11 -1.95 -12.14 -1.01
C GLU A 11 -2.29 -11.15 -2.11
N ARG A 12 -3.28 -11.51 -2.92
CA ARG A 12 -3.79 -10.66 -3.99
C ARG A 12 -4.42 -9.40 -3.37
N PRO A 13 -4.04 -8.20 -3.84
CA PRO A 13 -4.67 -6.98 -3.37
C PRO A 13 -6.11 -6.85 -3.89
N GLU A 14 -6.92 -6.04 -3.21
CA GLU A 14 -8.34 -5.83 -3.53
C GLU A 14 -8.60 -4.40 -3.99
N TYR A 15 -9.32 -4.24 -5.09
CA TYR A 15 -9.76 -2.92 -5.54
C TYR A 15 -11.08 -2.52 -4.85
N CYS A 16 -11.05 -1.40 -4.13
CA CYS A 16 -12.25 -0.78 -3.59
C CYS A 16 -12.71 0.37 -4.50
N ALA A 17 -13.68 0.09 -5.37
CA ALA A 17 -14.21 1.10 -6.30
C ALA A 17 -14.87 2.32 -5.61
N ARG A 18 -15.43 2.14 -4.40
CA ARG A 18 -16.06 3.23 -3.64
C ARG A 18 -15.02 4.27 -3.20
N ASP A 19 -13.88 3.80 -2.72
CA ASP A 19 -12.83 4.64 -2.13
C ASP A 19 -11.69 4.92 -3.11
N LEU A 20 -11.71 4.30 -4.30
CA LEU A 20 -10.68 4.36 -5.34
C LEU A 20 -9.28 4.02 -4.80
N VAL A 21 -9.18 2.89 -4.13
CA VAL A 21 -7.92 2.38 -3.55
C VAL A 21 -7.68 0.92 -3.91
N ILE A 22 -6.41 0.53 -3.92
CA ILE A 22 -5.97 -0.85 -3.83
C ILE A 22 -5.63 -1.15 -2.37
N ALA A 23 -6.37 -2.07 -1.75
CA ALA A 23 -6.18 -2.53 -0.38
C ALA A 23 -5.33 -3.81 -0.36
N PHE A 24 -4.44 -3.92 0.63
CA PHE A 24 -3.59 -5.09 0.81
C PHE A 24 -3.26 -5.30 2.31
N PRO A 25 -3.07 -6.55 2.73
CA PRO A 25 -2.80 -6.85 4.13
C PRO A 25 -1.34 -6.62 4.53
N ALA A 26 -1.15 -6.24 5.80
CA ALA A 26 0.10 -6.38 6.54
C ALA A 26 -0.17 -7.17 7.82
N GLU A 27 0.85 -7.85 8.33
CA GLU A 27 0.85 -8.46 9.66
C GLU A 27 1.84 -7.70 10.54
N VAL A 28 1.33 -7.13 11.62
CA VAL A 28 2.06 -6.33 12.60
C VAL A 28 2.01 -7.05 13.93
N ASP A 29 3.16 -7.56 14.38
CA ASP A 29 3.27 -8.28 15.67
C ASP A 29 2.24 -9.43 15.83
N GLY A 30 1.85 -10.03 14.69
CA GLY A 30 0.86 -11.12 14.62
C GLY A 30 -0.59 -10.67 14.42
N GLU A 31 -0.85 -9.36 14.40
CA GLU A 31 -2.17 -8.80 14.11
C GLU A 31 -2.28 -8.32 12.66
N ARG A 32 -3.43 -8.55 12.04
CA ARG A 32 -3.67 -8.17 10.65
C ARG A 32 -4.12 -6.71 10.56
N VAL A 33 -3.38 -5.93 9.78
CA VAL A 33 -3.58 -4.49 9.58
C VAL A 33 -3.80 -4.23 8.09
N GLN A 34 -4.88 -3.52 7.76
CA GLN A 34 -5.16 -3.16 6.37
C GLN A 34 -4.31 -1.95 5.95
N CYS A 35 -3.58 -2.11 4.85
CA CYS A 35 -2.93 -1.02 4.14
C CYS A 35 -3.72 -0.71 2.86
N ALA A 36 -3.64 0.51 2.38
CA ALA A 36 -4.23 0.90 1.11
C ALA A 36 -3.34 1.93 0.39
N ILE A 37 -3.38 1.91 -0.94
CA ILE A 37 -2.79 2.92 -1.81
C ILE A 37 -3.87 3.47 -2.75
N THR A 38 -3.90 4.79 -2.95
CA THR A 38 -4.90 5.41 -3.84
C THR A 38 -4.63 5.08 -5.31
N ALA A 39 -5.70 5.01 -6.11
CA ALA A 39 -5.59 4.86 -7.56
C ALA A 39 -4.78 6.02 -8.18
N GLU A 40 -4.95 7.24 -7.67
CA GLU A 40 -4.13 8.41 -8.03
C GLU A 40 -2.63 8.17 -7.79
N ALA A 41 -2.25 7.57 -6.66
CA ALA A 41 -0.84 7.30 -6.38
C ALA A 41 -0.27 6.23 -7.32
N LEU A 42 -1.07 5.22 -7.67
CA LEU A 42 -0.69 4.17 -8.62
C LEU A 42 -0.50 4.73 -10.04
N GLU A 43 -1.35 5.66 -10.46
CA GLU A 43 -1.23 6.36 -11.74
C GLU A 43 0.00 7.28 -11.77
N ASP A 44 0.12 8.18 -10.79
CA ASP A 44 1.18 9.20 -10.75
C ASP A 44 2.60 8.62 -10.60
N HIS A 45 2.76 7.54 -9.81
CA HIS A 45 4.08 7.07 -9.36
C HIS A 45 4.43 5.64 -9.77
N PHE A 46 3.43 4.80 -10.05
CA PHE A 46 3.63 3.36 -10.27
C PHE A 46 3.19 2.88 -11.65
N GLY A 47 2.80 3.81 -12.52
CA GLY A 47 2.56 3.55 -13.94
C GLY A 47 1.25 2.82 -14.24
N ALA A 48 0.22 2.97 -13.41
CA ALA A 48 -1.12 2.49 -13.78
C ALA A 48 -1.59 3.19 -15.07
N ALA A 49 -1.98 2.40 -16.06
CA ALA A 49 -2.39 2.92 -17.37
C ALA A 49 -3.78 3.58 -17.35
N SER A 50 -4.61 3.22 -16.37
CA SER A 50 -5.91 3.84 -16.11
C SER A 50 -6.41 3.52 -14.70
N LEU A 51 -7.56 4.10 -14.33
CA LEU A 51 -8.26 3.80 -13.07
C LEU A 51 -9.11 2.50 -13.12
N ARG A 52 -8.94 1.68 -14.16
CA ARG A 52 -9.60 0.36 -14.24
C ARG A 52 -8.91 -0.59 -13.27
N GLU A 53 -9.71 -1.47 -12.65
CA GLU A 53 -9.21 -2.47 -11.69
C GLU A 53 -8.01 -3.25 -12.21
N GLU A 54 -8.08 -3.73 -13.47
CA GLU A 54 -7.01 -4.52 -14.10
C GLU A 54 -5.67 -3.77 -14.16
N ASP A 55 -5.70 -2.49 -14.51
CA ASP A 55 -4.50 -1.66 -14.63
C ASP A 55 -3.92 -1.30 -13.25
N LEU A 56 -4.80 -1.02 -12.28
CA LEU A 56 -4.40 -0.71 -10.91
C LEU A 56 -3.78 -1.91 -10.19
N ILE A 57 -4.37 -3.10 -10.35
CA ILE A 57 -3.83 -4.35 -9.80
C ILE A 57 -2.48 -4.66 -10.45
N ALA A 58 -2.36 -4.54 -11.78
CA ALA A 58 -1.11 -4.78 -12.49
C ALA A 58 0.01 -3.81 -12.07
N ALA A 59 -0.32 -2.52 -11.89
CA ALA A 59 0.62 -1.52 -11.39
C ALA A 59 1.06 -1.81 -9.96
N PHE A 60 0.13 -2.20 -9.08
CA PHE A 60 0.46 -2.63 -7.72
C PHE A 60 1.40 -3.84 -7.72
N ASP A 61 1.05 -4.92 -8.43
CA ASP A 61 1.83 -6.16 -8.42
C ASP A 61 3.24 -5.95 -8.98
N SER A 62 3.37 -5.15 -10.05
CA SER A 62 4.68 -4.79 -10.63
C SER A 62 5.55 -3.95 -9.68
N ASN A 63 4.93 -3.25 -8.73
CA ASN A 63 5.59 -2.33 -7.80
C ASN A 63 5.35 -2.71 -6.33
N ARG A 64 5.05 -3.99 -6.05
CA ARG A 64 4.65 -4.46 -4.72
C ARG A 64 5.70 -4.14 -3.66
N HIS A 65 6.97 -4.41 -3.96
CA HIS A 65 8.08 -4.18 -3.05
C HIS A 65 8.26 -2.70 -2.60
N PRO A 66 8.35 -1.71 -3.50
CA PRO A 66 8.44 -0.31 -3.07
C PRO A 66 7.19 0.18 -2.33
N ILE A 67 5.99 -0.29 -2.71
CA ILE A 67 4.74 0.06 -2.02
C ILE A 67 4.71 -0.51 -0.59
N GLU A 68 5.09 -1.78 -0.41
CA GLU A 68 5.22 -2.40 0.92
C GLU A 68 6.29 -1.72 1.78
N ARG A 69 7.39 -1.26 1.17
CA ARG A 69 8.42 -0.49 1.88
C ARG A 69 7.85 0.82 2.42
N ALA A 70 7.08 1.55 1.62
CA ALA A 70 6.39 2.76 2.04
C ALA A 70 5.37 2.48 3.16
N ALA A 71 4.55 1.44 2.99
CA ALA A 71 3.61 1.03 4.03
C ALA A 71 4.31 0.65 5.34
N ARG A 72 5.46 -0.03 5.28
CA ARG A 72 6.26 -0.39 6.47
C ARG A 72 6.72 0.86 7.22
N GLN A 73 7.21 1.88 6.50
CA GLN A 73 7.64 3.14 7.12
C GLN A 73 6.48 3.81 7.85
N LEU A 74 5.33 3.98 7.17
CA LEU A 74 4.14 4.57 7.77
C LEU A 74 3.64 3.76 8.98
N LEU A 75 3.60 2.43 8.88
CA LEU A 75 3.19 1.55 9.97
C LEU A 75 4.09 1.75 11.20
N HIS A 76 5.40 1.90 11.02
CA HIS A 76 6.30 2.24 12.14
C HIS A 76 6.00 3.63 12.72
N GLU A 77 5.75 4.63 11.88
CA GLU A 77 5.48 6.01 12.32
C GLU A 77 4.18 6.13 13.12
N ILE A 78 3.13 5.40 12.73
CA ILE A 78 1.80 5.51 13.34
C ILE A 78 1.47 4.40 14.34
N GLY A 79 2.44 3.51 14.62
CA GLY A 79 2.33 2.45 15.62
C GLY A 79 1.39 1.32 15.20
N GLY A 80 1.50 0.82 13.97
CA GLY A 80 0.78 -0.36 13.49
C GLY A 80 -0.69 -0.16 13.15
N LYS A 81 -1.15 1.09 13.05
CA LYS A 81 -2.52 1.39 12.64
C LYS A 81 -2.68 1.25 11.13
N PRO A 82 -3.92 1.09 10.61
CA PRO A 82 -4.17 1.09 9.18
C PRO A 82 -3.60 2.33 8.49
N VAL A 83 -2.97 2.13 7.33
CA VAL A 83 -2.33 3.19 6.54
C VAL A 83 -3.03 3.38 5.19
N LEU A 84 -3.12 4.63 4.76
CA LEU A 84 -3.52 5.00 3.40
C LEU A 84 -2.42 5.85 2.78
N MET A 85 -1.81 5.35 1.71
CA MET A 85 -0.79 6.06 0.94
C MET A 85 -1.46 6.79 -0.23
N HIS A 86 -1.36 8.12 -0.22
CA HIS A 86 -1.82 8.98 -1.30
C HIS A 86 -0.65 9.48 -2.14
N SER A 87 -0.90 10.04 -3.33
CA SER A 87 0.15 10.50 -4.26
C SER A 87 1.12 11.49 -3.59
N GLY A 88 0.59 12.39 -2.77
CA GLY A 88 1.40 13.35 -2.00
C GLY A 88 2.46 12.74 -1.08
N TYR A 89 2.28 11.51 -0.57
CA TYR A 89 3.31 10.83 0.23
C TYR A 89 4.54 10.51 -0.64
N PHE A 90 4.30 9.96 -1.83
CA PHE A 90 5.37 9.53 -2.75
C PHE A 90 6.15 10.68 -3.37
N ARG A 91 5.60 11.89 -3.44
CA ARG A 91 6.31 13.08 -3.95
C ARG A 91 7.52 13.50 -3.13
N PHE A 92 7.59 13.11 -1.85
CA PHE A 92 8.64 13.58 -0.92
C PHE A 92 9.40 12.42 -0.26
N CYS A 93 9.07 11.17 -0.60
CA CYS A 93 9.64 9.99 0.03
C CYS A 93 10.66 9.23 -0.86
N GLU A 94 11.08 9.84 -1.98
CA GLU A 94 12.21 9.37 -2.81
C GLU A 94 13.58 9.65 -2.18
#